data_AF-A0A7S0EYV2-F1
#
_entry.id   AF-A0A7S0EYV2-F1
#
_cell.length_a   1.000
_cell.length_b   1.000
_cell.length_c   1.000
_cell.angle_alpha   90.00
_cell.angle_beta   90.00
_cell.angle_gamma   90.00
#
_symmetry.space_group_name_H-M   'P 1'
#
loop_
_entity.id
_entity.type
_entity.pdbx_description
1 polymer ?
#
loop_
_entity_poly.entity_id
_entity_poly.type
_entity_poly.pdbx_seq_one_letter_code
_entity_poly.pdbx_strand_id
1 'polypeptide(L)'
;RREARETTAMAENTADFVAGWASGAVATLMTQPVDLVITRLQAGTARSVSGAISAEPLTALWRGMGPLLAVQPISNALMFVGYGAGKSYAERNQLSGGSALLPVFLGGCAGGAAQSLAQSPAELLKVRMQLSGHTHTPSARTLLSEGGLSRGMTATLWRDVLPHGVWFASYDLAKNYLQKRQ
;
A
#
# COMPACT_ATOMS: atom_id res chain seq x y z
N ARG A 1 -10.94 15.14 -34.40
CA ARG A 1 -10.15 16.03 -33.50
C ARG A 1 -10.38 15.72 -32.01
N ARG A 2 -11.62 15.45 -31.54
CA ARG A 2 -11.87 14.99 -30.15
C ARG A 2 -11.33 13.59 -29.87
N GLU A 3 -11.59 12.62 -30.75
CA GLU A 3 -11.08 11.24 -30.60
C GLU A 3 -9.55 11.16 -30.61
N ALA A 4 -8.88 11.98 -31.43
CA ALA A 4 -7.43 12.08 -31.44
C ALA A 4 -6.86 12.67 -30.13
N ARG A 5 -7.61 13.57 -29.46
CA ARG A 5 -7.23 14.12 -28.15
C ARG A 5 -7.48 13.11 -27.01
N GLU A 6 -8.55 12.33 -27.10
CA GLU A 6 -8.88 11.29 -26.12
C GLU A 6 -7.87 10.14 -26.17
N THR A 7 -7.47 9.71 -27.37
CA THR A 7 -6.44 8.67 -27.56
C THR A 7 -5.07 9.11 -27.06
N THR A 8 -4.66 10.36 -27.34
CA THR A 8 -3.40 10.90 -26.79
C THR A 8 -3.46 11.04 -25.27
N ALA A 9 -4.58 11.50 -24.70
CA ALA A 9 -4.73 11.64 -23.25
C ALA A 9 -4.74 10.29 -22.53
N MET A 10 -5.37 9.25 -23.12
CA MET A 10 -5.35 7.90 -22.55
C MET A 10 -3.96 7.29 -22.60
N ALA A 11 -3.20 7.53 -23.67
CA ALA A 11 -1.81 7.10 -23.79
C ALA A 11 -0.90 7.78 -22.75
N GLU A 12 -1.07 9.09 -22.53
CA GLU A 12 -0.32 9.85 -21.52
C GLU A 12 -0.63 9.35 -20.09
N ASN A 13 -1.90 9.19 -19.74
CA ASN A 13 -2.31 8.63 -18.45
C ASN A 13 -1.78 7.21 -18.21
N THR A 14 -1.70 6.40 -19.26
CA THR A 14 -1.15 5.03 -19.19
C THR A 14 0.36 5.08 -18.97
N ALA A 15 1.06 5.99 -19.65
CA ALA A 15 2.49 6.18 -19.48
C ALA A 15 2.84 6.63 -18.04
N ASP A 16 2.10 7.60 -17.51
CA ASP A 16 2.26 8.08 -16.13
C ASP A 16 1.99 6.97 -15.11
N PHE A 17 0.96 6.15 -15.35
CA PHE A 17 0.65 5.01 -14.50
C PHE A 17 1.78 3.96 -14.50
N VAL A 18 2.30 3.60 -15.68
CA VAL A 18 3.40 2.64 -15.80
C VAL A 18 4.69 3.19 -15.19
N ALA A 19 4.99 4.48 -15.38
CA ALA A 19 6.13 5.14 -14.76
C ALA A 19 6.00 5.17 -13.21
N GLY A 20 4.81 5.45 -12.70
CA GLY A 20 4.50 5.39 -11.27
C GLY A 20 4.68 3.98 -10.69
N TRP A 21 4.22 2.95 -11.41
CA TRP A 21 4.42 1.57 -10.99
C TRP A 21 5.88 1.14 -11.05
N ALA A 22 6.60 1.45 -12.14
CA ALA A 22 8.00 1.11 -12.32
C ALA A 22 8.90 1.76 -11.25
N SER A 23 8.68 3.04 -10.95
CA SER A 23 9.39 3.73 -9.86
C SER A 23 9.09 3.11 -8.50
N GLY A 24 7.84 2.75 -8.22
CA GLY A 24 7.45 2.01 -7.02
C GLY A 24 8.11 0.64 -6.91
N ALA A 25 8.22 -0.09 -8.03
CA ALA A 25 8.90 -1.38 -8.08
C ALA A 25 10.40 -1.26 -7.78
N VAL A 26 11.07 -0.26 -8.37
CA VAL A 26 12.49 0.03 -8.10
C VAL A 26 12.70 0.42 -6.63
N ALA A 27 11.85 1.27 -6.08
CA ALA A 27 11.92 1.63 -4.65
C ALA A 27 11.78 0.39 -3.76
N THR A 28 10.81 -0.48 -4.06
CA THR A 28 10.60 -1.72 -3.31
C THR A 28 11.80 -2.67 -3.42
N LEU A 29 12.42 -2.79 -4.60
CA LEU A 29 13.62 -3.61 -4.80
C LEU A 29 14.79 -3.15 -3.94
N MET A 30 14.93 -1.84 -3.75
CA MET A 30 15.99 -1.25 -2.93
C MET A 30 15.72 -1.39 -1.42
N THR A 31 14.46 -1.32 -0.99
CA THR A 31 14.09 -1.40 0.44
C THR A 31 13.94 -2.84 0.95
N GLN A 32 13.66 -3.79 0.06
CA GLN A 32 13.35 -5.16 0.44
C GLN A 32 14.40 -5.85 1.36
N PRO A 33 15.73 -5.70 1.16
CA PRO A 33 16.71 -6.30 2.07
C PRO A 33 16.54 -5.84 3.53
N VAL A 34 16.21 -4.56 3.72
CA VAL A 34 15.98 -3.98 5.05
C VAL A 34 14.68 -4.51 5.65
N ASP A 35 13.60 -4.54 4.88
CA ASP A 35 12.31 -5.11 5.30
C ASP A 35 12.46 -6.55 5.79
N LEU A 36 13.27 -7.35 5.09
CA LEU A 36 13.45 -8.75 5.42
C LEU A 36 14.22 -8.94 6.73
N VAL A 37 15.27 -8.14 6.96
CA VAL A 37 15.99 -8.14 8.25
C VAL A 37 15.06 -7.78 9.40
N ILE A 38 14.25 -6.73 9.25
CA ILE A 38 13.28 -6.30 10.26
C ILE A 38 12.26 -7.41 10.53
N THR A 39 11.71 -8.01 9.47
CA THR A 39 10.70 -9.08 9.60
C THR A 39 11.27 -10.31 10.32
N ARG A 40 12.53 -10.68 10.04
CA ARG A 40 13.19 -11.81 10.71
C ARG A 40 13.40 -11.58 12.20
N LEU A 41 13.78 -10.36 12.57
CA LEU A 41 13.95 -9.95 13.97
C LEU A 41 12.61 -9.93 14.70
N GLN A 42 11.57 -9.35 14.07
CA GLN A 42 10.21 -9.29 14.63
C GLN A 42 9.59 -10.69 14.79
N ALA A 43 9.88 -11.61 13.87
CA ALA A 43 9.42 -13.00 13.96
C ALA A 43 10.28 -13.89 14.89
N GLY A 44 11.36 -13.36 15.46
CA GLY A 44 12.27 -14.11 16.34
C GLY A 44 13.15 -15.15 15.64
N THR A 45 13.14 -15.19 14.31
CA THR A 45 13.95 -16.14 13.51
C THR A 45 15.43 -15.76 13.45
N ALA A 46 15.76 -14.50 13.74
CA ALA A 46 17.13 -14.02 13.92
C ALA A 46 17.24 -13.23 15.24
N ARG A 47 18.39 -13.34 15.92
CA ARG A 47 18.68 -12.61 17.17
C ARG A 47 19.57 -11.37 16.95
N SER A 48 20.17 -11.25 15.77
CA SER A 48 21.05 -10.15 15.39
C SER A 48 20.93 -9.85 13.89
N VAL A 49 21.26 -8.62 13.50
CA VAL A 49 21.28 -8.19 12.09
C VAL A 49 22.27 -9.04 11.28
N SER A 50 23.45 -9.33 11.84
CA SER A 50 24.44 -10.20 11.19
C SER A 50 23.93 -11.62 10.98
N GLY A 51 23.20 -12.17 11.96
CA GLY A 51 22.55 -13.47 11.86
C GLY A 51 21.44 -13.49 10.81
N ALA A 52 20.68 -12.40 10.69
CA ALA A 52 19.63 -12.28 9.68
C ALA A 52 20.17 -12.27 8.24
N ILE A 53 21.35 -11.68 8.01
CA ILE A 53 22.00 -11.61 6.70
C ILE A 53 22.77 -12.90 6.38
N SER A 54 23.46 -13.47 7.37
CA SER A 54 24.37 -14.60 7.16
C SER A 54 23.67 -15.97 7.12
N ALA A 55 22.39 -16.03 7.53
CA ALA A 55 21.64 -17.29 7.60
C ALA A 55 21.24 -17.87 6.23
N GLU A 56 21.21 -17.07 5.16
CA GLU A 56 20.75 -17.50 3.84
C GLU A 56 21.55 -16.83 2.70
N PRO A 57 21.54 -17.40 1.48
CA PRO A 57 22.14 -16.76 0.31
C PRO A 57 21.54 -15.37 0.06
N LEU A 58 22.36 -14.43 -0.44
CA LEU A 58 21.94 -13.04 -0.68
C LEU A 58 20.71 -12.92 -1.59
N THR A 59 20.51 -13.85 -2.53
CA THR A 59 19.32 -13.88 -3.40
C THR A 59 18.01 -14.13 -2.63
N ALA A 60 18.09 -14.70 -1.42
CA ALA A 60 16.94 -14.89 -0.56
C ALA A 60 16.39 -13.57 0.02
N LEU A 61 17.17 -12.47 -0.02
CA LEU A 61 16.73 -11.15 0.43
C LEU A 61 15.51 -10.64 -0.37
N TRP A 62 15.37 -11.04 -1.63
CA TRP A 62 14.28 -10.64 -2.52
C TRP A 62 13.08 -11.60 -2.51
N ARG A 63 13.01 -12.54 -1.57
CA ARG A 63 11.88 -13.48 -1.44
C ARG A 63 10.58 -12.77 -1.05
N GLY A 64 9.47 -13.22 -1.65
CA GLY A 64 8.13 -12.73 -1.35
C GLY A 64 7.74 -11.41 -2.03
N MET A 65 8.57 -10.89 -2.94
CA MET A 65 8.30 -9.61 -3.61
C MET A 65 7.23 -9.67 -4.70
N GLY A 66 7.14 -10.77 -5.43
CA GLY A 66 6.20 -10.90 -6.55
C GLY A 66 4.74 -10.56 -6.18
N PRO A 67 4.19 -11.18 -5.12
CA PRO A 67 2.83 -10.86 -4.66
C PRO A 67 2.65 -9.39 -4.25
N LEU A 68 3.65 -8.78 -3.63
CA LEU A 68 3.58 -7.39 -3.18
C LEU A 68 3.55 -6.42 -4.37
N LEU A 69 4.47 -6.61 -5.33
CA LEU A 69 4.58 -5.76 -6.52
C LEU A 69 3.31 -5.81 -7.41
N ALA A 70 2.61 -6.95 -7.41
CA ALA A 70 1.38 -7.13 -8.16
C ALA A 70 0.19 -6.40 -7.53
N VAL A 71 0.10 -6.36 -6.20
CA VAL A 71 -1.05 -5.77 -5.49
C VAL A 71 -0.85 -4.28 -5.19
N GLN A 72 0.40 -3.81 -5.06
CA GLN A 72 0.72 -2.41 -4.77
C GLN A 72 -0.01 -1.36 -5.62
N PRO A 73 -0.06 -1.45 -6.98
CA PRO A 73 -0.74 -0.43 -7.78
C PRO A 73 -2.26 -0.41 -7.53
N ILE A 74 -2.87 -1.58 -7.30
CA ILE A 74 -4.30 -1.71 -7.02
C ILE A 74 -4.62 -1.10 -5.66
N SER A 75 -3.82 -1.43 -4.64
CA SER A 75 -3.92 -0.85 -3.29
C SER A 75 -3.86 0.67 -3.31
N ASN A 76 -2.84 1.23 -3.98
CA ASN A 76 -2.66 2.68 -4.07
C ASN A 76 -3.84 3.34 -4.81
N ALA A 77 -4.35 2.70 -5.87
CA ALA A 77 -5.52 3.21 -6.59
C ALA A 77 -6.76 3.27 -5.68
N LEU A 78 -7.05 2.22 -4.91
CA LEU A 78 -8.17 2.20 -3.96
C LEU A 78 -8.05 3.30 -2.90
N MET A 79 -6.83 3.52 -2.39
CA MET A 79 -6.53 4.58 -1.44
C MET A 79 -6.83 5.97 -2.04
N PHE A 80 -6.37 6.25 -3.26
CA PHE A 80 -6.62 7.54 -3.93
C PHE A 80 -8.09 7.74 -4.34
N VAL A 81 -8.80 6.67 -4.69
CA VAL A 81 -10.24 6.73 -4.96
C VAL A 81 -11.00 7.16 -3.69
N GLY A 82 -10.63 6.62 -2.52
CA GLY A 82 -11.21 7.04 -1.24
C GLY A 82 -10.98 8.52 -0.94
N TYR A 83 -9.73 8.99 -1.10
CA TYR A 83 -9.41 10.42 -0.95
C TYR A 83 -10.19 11.30 -1.95
N GLY A 84 -10.24 10.91 -3.22
CA GLY A 84 -10.96 11.62 -4.27
C GLY A 84 -12.47 11.71 -4.00
N ALA A 85 -13.07 10.65 -3.46
CA ALA A 85 -14.47 10.65 -3.06
C ALA A 85 -14.73 11.62 -1.89
N GLY A 86 -13.88 11.59 -0.86
CA GLY A 86 -13.98 12.51 0.28
C GLY A 86 -13.82 13.97 -0.13
N LYS A 87 -12.87 14.26 -1.01
CA LYS A 87 -12.64 15.59 -1.55
C LYS A 87 -13.79 16.07 -2.45
N SER A 88 -14.26 15.22 -3.37
CA SER A 88 -15.41 15.54 -4.23
C SER A 88 -16.67 15.81 -3.41
N TYR A 89 -16.86 15.11 -2.28
CA TYR A 89 -17.95 15.39 -1.36
C TYR A 89 -17.81 16.75 -0.68
N ALA A 90 -16.60 17.11 -0.21
CA ALA A 90 -16.35 18.42 0.38
C ALA A 90 -16.63 19.56 -0.62
N GLU A 91 -16.17 19.42 -1.87
CA GLU A 91 -16.37 20.41 -2.93
C GLU A 91 -17.86 20.58 -3.29
N ARG A 92 -18.61 19.47 -3.44
CA ARG A 92 -20.06 19.51 -3.72
C ARG A 92 -20.86 20.23 -2.64
N ASN A 93 -20.43 20.11 -1.39
CA ASN A 93 -21.07 20.76 -0.23
C ASN A 93 -20.46 22.14 0.10
N GLN A 94 -19.59 22.67 -0.76
CA GLN A 94 -18.93 23.97 -0.59
C GLN A 94 -18.18 24.09 0.75
N LEU A 95 -17.72 22.95 1.29
CA LEU A 95 -16.94 22.90 2.51
C LEU A 95 -15.51 23.34 2.19
N SER A 96 -14.94 24.20 3.03
CA SER A 96 -13.64 24.82 2.78
C SER A 96 -12.85 24.95 4.08
N GLY A 97 -11.52 24.73 3.99
CA GLY A 97 -10.65 24.77 5.16
C GLY A 97 -10.98 23.66 6.16
N GLY A 98 -11.21 24.02 7.42
CA GLY A 98 -11.41 23.05 8.50
C GLY A 98 -12.62 22.13 8.33
N SER A 99 -13.68 22.59 7.65
CA SER A 99 -14.90 21.78 7.44
C SER A 99 -14.76 20.72 6.34
N ALA A 100 -13.77 20.86 5.45
CA ALA A 100 -13.44 19.87 4.42
C ALA A 100 -12.60 18.70 4.98
N LEU A 101 -11.98 18.87 6.14
CA LEU A 101 -11.10 17.86 6.75
C LEU A 101 -11.86 16.58 7.12
N LEU A 102 -13.08 16.69 7.61
CA LEU A 102 -13.86 15.53 8.03
C LEU A 102 -14.26 14.63 6.84
N PRO A 103 -14.82 15.17 5.73
CA PRO A 103 -15.04 14.38 4.51
C PRO A 103 -13.77 13.74 3.94
N VAL A 104 -12.65 14.47 3.94
CA VAL A 104 -11.36 13.96 3.48
C VAL A 104 -10.84 12.85 4.39
N PHE A 105 -10.96 13.01 5.71
CA PHE A 105 -10.60 12.00 6.69
C PHE A 105 -11.44 10.73 6.51
N LEU A 106 -12.76 10.86 6.39
CA LEU A 106 -13.65 9.71 6.19
C LEU A 106 -13.41 9.03 4.84
N GLY A 107 -13.15 9.79 3.78
CA GLY A 107 -12.75 9.26 2.48
C GLY A 107 -11.42 8.51 2.53
N GLY A 108 -10.43 9.06 3.25
CA GLY A 108 -9.15 8.40 3.51
C GLY A 108 -9.29 7.11 4.32
N CYS A 109 -10.15 7.10 5.35
CA CYS A 109 -10.48 5.90 6.12
C CYS A 109 -11.14 4.83 5.24
N ALA A 110 -12.10 5.20 4.39
CA ALA A 110 -12.77 4.28 3.48
C ALA A 110 -11.80 3.71 2.43
N GLY A 111 -10.95 4.56 1.85
CA GLY A 111 -9.88 4.14 0.93
C GLY A 111 -8.86 3.22 1.59
N GLY A 112 -8.44 3.53 2.82
CA GLY A 112 -7.53 2.71 3.62
C GLY A 112 -8.13 1.35 3.99
N ALA A 113 -9.43 1.30 4.29
CA ALA A 113 -10.14 0.03 4.52
C ALA A 113 -10.13 -0.85 3.26
N ALA A 114 -10.50 -0.28 2.11
CA ALA A 114 -10.51 -1.00 0.84
C ALA A 114 -9.11 -1.47 0.43
N GLN A 115 -8.11 -0.60 0.58
CA GLN A 115 -6.70 -0.94 0.37
C GLN A 115 -6.27 -2.10 1.26
N SER A 116 -6.53 -2.02 2.57
CA SER A 116 -6.11 -3.05 3.52
C SER A 116 -6.73 -4.41 3.21
N LEU A 117 -8.00 -4.46 2.78
CA LEU A 117 -8.64 -5.70 2.33
C LEU A 117 -7.98 -6.29 1.08
N ALA A 118 -7.61 -5.46 0.11
CA ALA A 118 -6.93 -5.90 -1.10
C ALA A 118 -5.48 -6.35 -0.83
N GLN A 119 -4.80 -5.67 0.09
CA GLN A 119 -3.38 -5.86 0.39
C GLN A 119 -3.10 -7.01 1.37
N SER A 120 -3.98 -7.22 2.34
CA SER A 120 -3.86 -8.25 3.38
C SER A 120 -3.50 -9.66 2.87
N PRO A 121 -4.13 -10.23 1.82
CA PRO A 121 -3.76 -11.55 1.34
C PRO A 121 -2.34 -11.58 0.74
N ALA A 122 -1.91 -10.51 0.07
CA ALA A 122 -0.58 -10.41 -0.50
C ALA A 122 0.51 -10.24 0.58
N GLU A 123 0.23 -9.44 1.62
CA GLU A 123 1.11 -9.31 2.78
C GLU A 123 1.27 -10.63 3.53
N LEU A 124 0.17 -11.36 3.76
CA LEU A 124 0.22 -12.66 4.42
C LEU A 124 1.07 -13.65 3.61
N LEU A 125 0.92 -13.66 2.29
CA LEU A 125 1.74 -14.49 1.41
C LEU A 125 3.22 -14.08 1.45
N LYS A 126 3.53 -12.78 1.41
CA LYS A 126 4.90 -12.24 1.54
C LYS A 126 5.55 -12.72 2.84
N VAL A 127 4.89 -12.51 3.97
CA VAL A 127 5.42 -12.88 5.30
C VAL A 127 5.63 -14.39 5.39
N ARG A 128 4.69 -15.21 4.92
CA ARG A 128 4.85 -16.68 4.91
C ARG A 128 6.02 -17.12 4.02
N MET A 129 6.21 -16.51 2.85
CA MET A 129 7.34 -16.78 1.96
C MET A 129 8.69 -16.36 2.58
N GLN A 130 8.71 -15.28 3.36
CA GLN A 130 9.91 -14.82 4.06
C GLN A 130 10.27 -15.69 5.28
N LEU A 131 9.28 -16.34 5.90
CA LEU A 131 9.47 -17.20 7.08
C LEU A 131 9.67 -18.69 6.76
N SER A 132 9.16 -19.21 5.63
CA SER A 132 9.11 -20.67 5.37
C SER A 132 10.42 -21.31 4.90
N GLY A 133 11.51 -20.57 4.70
CA GLY A 133 12.76 -21.13 4.17
C GLY A 133 12.57 -21.87 2.83
N HIS A 134 13.54 -22.73 2.44
CA HIS A 134 13.56 -23.39 1.13
C HIS A 134 12.56 -24.55 0.95
N THR A 135 11.86 -24.99 2.00
CA THR A 135 11.25 -26.33 2.02
C THR A 135 9.78 -26.35 1.64
N HIS A 136 9.06 -25.22 1.71
CA HIS A 136 7.65 -25.15 1.33
C HIS A 136 7.25 -23.71 0.98
N THR A 137 6.99 -23.41 -0.29
CA THR A 137 6.27 -22.18 -0.67
C THR A 137 4.78 -22.46 -0.57
N PRO A 138 4.07 -22.00 0.48
CA PRO A 138 2.64 -22.21 0.57
C PRO A 138 1.92 -21.52 -0.59
N SER A 139 1.03 -22.24 -1.26
CA SER A 139 0.24 -21.66 -2.35
C SER A 139 -0.74 -20.63 -1.78
N ALA A 140 -0.96 -19.53 -2.51
CA ALA A 140 -1.92 -18.50 -2.14
C ALA A 140 -3.32 -19.09 -1.91
N ARG A 141 -3.70 -20.11 -2.70
CA ARG A 141 -4.99 -20.80 -2.58
C ARG A 141 -5.14 -21.57 -1.27
N THR A 142 -4.09 -22.28 -0.85
CA THR A 142 -4.09 -23.03 0.42
C THR A 142 -4.18 -22.12 1.63
N LEU A 143 -3.51 -20.95 1.60
CA LEU A 143 -3.57 -19.98 2.71
C LEU A 143 -4.94 -19.29 2.81
N LEU A 144 -5.58 -19.03 1.67
CA LEU A 144 -6.92 -18.46 1.62
C LEU A 144 -7.98 -19.48 2.08
N SER A 145 -7.82 -20.77 1.75
CA SER A 145 -8.73 -21.83 2.21
C SER A 145 -8.61 -22.16 3.70
N GLU A 146 -7.43 -21.94 4.31
CA GLU A 146 -7.20 -22.20 5.74
C GLU A 146 -7.76 -21.11 6.68
N GLY A 147 -8.45 -20.10 6.14
CA GLY A 147 -8.97 -18.99 6.94
C GLY A 147 -7.86 -18.11 7.54
N GLY A 148 -6.63 -18.19 7.02
CA GLY A 148 -5.53 -17.34 7.47
C GLY A 148 -5.81 -15.84 7.27
N LEU A 149 -6.65 -15.51 6.28
CA LEU A 149 -7.03 -14.13 5.96
C LEU A 149 -7.92 -13.48 7.03
N SER A 150 -8.75 -14.24 7.75
CA SER A 150 -9.66 -13.68 8.77
C SER A 150 -8.98 -13.51 10.14
N ARG A 151 -7.86 -14.20 10.39
CA ARG A 151 -7.08 -14.05 11.61
C ARG A 151 -6.23 -12.78 11.55
N GLY A 152 -6.66 -11.75 12.27
CA GLY A 152 -5.94 -10.48 12.40
C GLY A 152 -6.44 -9.36 11.49
N MET A 153 -7.36 -9.64 10.56
CA MET A 153 -7.90 -8.64 9.63
C MET A 153 -8.50 -7.42 10.34
N THR A 154 -9.20 -7.61 11.46
CA THR A 154 -9.76 -6.49 12.23
C THR A 154 -8.65 -5.61 12.82
N ALA A 155 -7.57 -6.21 13.32
CA ALA A 155 -6.42 -5.48 13.82
C ALA A 155 -5.67 -4.76 12.69
N THR A 156 -5.51 -5.40 11.53
CA THR A 156 -4.91 -4.80 10.33
C THR A 156 -5.76 -3.62 9.82
N LEU A 157 -7.08 -3.78 9.79
CA LEU A 157 -8.00 -2.71 9.41
C LEU A 157 -7.89 -1.53 10.37
N TRP A 158 -7.89 -1.74 11.69
CA TRP A 158 -7.71 -0.63 12.63
C TRP A 158 -6.34 0.03 12.50
N ARG A 159 -5.28 -0.76 12.30
CA ARG A 159 -3.91 -0.29 12.05
C ARG A 159 -3.83 0.56 10.78
N ASP A 160 -4.60 0.25 9.75
CA ASP A 160 -4.49 0.93 8.46
C ASP A 160 -5.49 2.08 8.34
N VAL A 161 -6.76 1.88 8.73
CA VAL A 161 -7.85 2.84 8.48
C VAL A 161 -7.62 4.20 9.14
N LEU A 162 -7.29 4.22 10.44
CA LEU A 162 -7.15 5.48 11.17
C LEU A 162 -5.94 6.30 10.70
N PRO A 163 -4.73 5.72 10.56
CA PRO A 163 -3.58 6.48 10.07
C PRO A 163 -3.77 7.02 8.66
N HIS A 164 -4.44 6.29 7.76
CA HIS A 164 -4.70 6.79 6.40
C HIS A 164 -5.64 8.00 6.41
N GLY A 165 -6.68 7.99 7.24
CA GLY A 165 -7.54 9.16 7.43
C GLY A 165 -6.76 10.38 7.94
N VAL A 166 -5.91 10.19 8.96
CA VAL A 166 -5.06 11.25 9.51
C VAL A 166 -4.07 11.76 8.48
N TRP A 167 -3.43 10.86 7.72
CA TRP A 167 -2.45 11.21 6.70
C TRP A 167 -3.06 12.10 5.61
N PHE A 168 -4.23 11.74 5.08
CA PHE A 168 -4.91 12.53 4.06
C PHE A 168 -5.45 13.85 4.60
N ALA A 169 -6.02 13.87 5.81
CA ALA A 169 -6.47 15.11 6.44
C ALA A 169 -5.31 16.07 6.69
N SER A 170 -4.16 15.54 7.13
CA SER A 170 -2.93 16.31 7.36
C SER A 170 -2.36 16.85 6.05
N TYR A 171 -2.34 16.03 5.00
CA TYR A 171 -1.92 16.43 3.66
C TYR A 171 -2.80 17.57 3.11
N ASP A 172 -4.13 17.45 3.23
CA ASP A 172 -5.06 18.46 2.76
C ASP A 172 -4.94 19.77 3.55
N LEU A 173 -4.77 19.69 4.87
CA LEU A 173 -4.53 20.85 5.72
C LEU A 173 -3.24 21.58 5.33
N ALA A 174 -2.13 20.84 5.17
CA ALA A 174 -0.84 21.40 4.81
C ALA A 174 -0.90 22.06 3.42
N LYS A 175 -1.54 21.40 2.46
CA LYS A 175 -1.75 21.92 1.11
C LYS A 175 -2.56 23.22 1.13
N ASN A 176 -3.69 23.23 1.85
CA ASN A 176 -4.55 24.42 1.98
C ASN A 176 -3.82 25.59 2.67
N TYR A 177 -2.96 25.30 3.65
CA TYR A 177 -2.16 26.32 4.33
C TYR A 177 -1.11 26.95 3.39
N LEU A 178 -0.39 26.11 2.62
CA LEU A 178 0.60 26.57 1.65
C LEU A 178 -0.05 27.39 0.52
N GLN A 179 -1.19 26.95 0.00
CA GLN A 179 -1.90 27.65 -1.08
C GLN A 179 -2.48 29.00 -0.64
N LYS A 180 -2.82 29.18 0.64
CA LYS A 180 -3.24 30.49 1.18
C LYS A 180 -2.11 31.50 1.31
N ARG A 181 -0.86 31.05 1.22
CA ARG A 181 0.34 31.87 1.42
C ARG A 181 0.97 32.33 0.11
N GLN A 182 0.54 31.76 -1.02
CA GLN A 182 0.88 32.18 -2.38
C GLN A 182 -0.23 33.09 -2.92
#